data_AF-A0A066UD46-F1
#
_entry.id   AF-A0A066UD46-F1
#
_cell.length_a   1.000
_cell.length_b   1.000
_cell.length_c   1.000
_cell.angle_alpha   90.00
_cell.angle_beta   90.00
_cell.angle_gamma   90.00
#
_symmetry.space_group_name_H-M   'P 1'
#
loop_
_entity.id
_entity.type
_entity.pdbx_description
1 polymer ?
#
loop_
_entity_poly.entity_id
_entity_poly.type
_entity_poly.pdbx_seq_one_letter_code
_entity_poly.pdbx_strand_id
1 'polypeptide(L)'
;MAEFRGLGFDPVPGSPDAVAEAARQYAVAAARLGDIPSPGTIPGWAGRSAQALAHRAARAAAGLSATREALRAAARILEDWAGTLLAHRRRAEDLDRRAGAARRAVTAARDDVEQAETEVQFSPGTQPNLVAARARLVARQDDLDRVLAEARDLERAHSAEATRVAERLRALGDGAPRPDASGFAGLSSHLETFSAVGRELGVTVAKTPVVPVTPPPGAVGAFAAALGGR
;
A
#
# COMPACT_ATOMS: atom_id res chain seq x y z
N MET A 1 6.90 -0.08 15.96
CA MET A 1 6.43 -1.11 15.01
C MET A 1 5.81 -2.25 15.80
N ALA A 2 4.49 -2.25 15.91
CA ALA A 2 3.76 -3.34 16.56
C ALA A 2 2.46 -3.54 15.81
N GLU A 3 2.49 -4.21 14.65
CA GLU A 3 1.28 -4.63 13.95
C GLU A 3 1.46 -6.14 13.65
N PHE A 4 0.53 -6.94 14.16
CA PHE A 4 0.44 -8.41 14.05
C PHE A 4 1.49 -9.25 14.81
N ARG A 5 1.51 -9.13 16.15
CA ARG A 5 2.42 -9.93 17.01
C ARG A 5 2.09 -11.42 17.05
N GLY A 6 0.83 -11.80 16.90
CA GLY A 6 0.39 -13.20 16.86
C GLY A 6 0.84 -13.91 15.59
N LEU A 7 0.78 -13.23 14.44
CA LEU A 7 1.30 -13.74 13.16
C LEU A 7 2.82 -13.69 13.10
N GLY A 8 3.42 -12.60 13.58
CA GLY A 8 4.87 -12.36 13.49
C GLY A 8 5.31 -11.73 12.17
N PHE A 9 4.37 -11.35 11.31
CA PHE A 9 4.59 -10.62 10.06
C PHE A 9 3.33 -9.82 9.69
N ASP A 10 3.46 -8.84 8.80
CA ASP A 10 2.34 -8.05 8.28
C ASP A 10 1.87 -8.61 6.92
N PRO A 11 0.68 -9.25 6.84
CA PRO A 11 0.14 -9.79 5.60
C PRO A 11 -0.49 -8.72 4.68
N VAL A 12 -0.75 -7.49 5.16
CA VAL A 12 -1.50 -6.46 4.42
C VAL A 12 -0.79 -5.11 4.58
N PRO A 13 0.40 -4.95 3.98
CA PRO A 13 1.12 -3.69 4.05
C PRO A 13 0.34 -2.55 3.39
N GLY A 14 0.29 -1.40 4.07
CA GLY A 14 -0.29 -0.17 3.54
C GLY A 14 -1.33 0.46 4.47
N SER A 15 -1.76 1.67 4.10
CA SER A 15 -2.76 2.43 4.85
C SER A 15 -4.00 2.67 3.99
N PRO A 16 -5.17 2.10 4.35
CA PRO A 16 -6.41 2.35 3.61
C PRO A 16 -6.80 3.83 3.64
N ASP A 17 -6.52 4.53 4.75
CA ASP A 17 -6.81 5.95 4.90
C ASP A 17 -5.97 6.81 3.97
N ALA A 18 -4.69 6.47 3.80
CA ALA A 18 -3.80 7.17 2.86
C ALA A 18 -4.25 6.99 1.41
N VAL A 19 -4.69 5.77 1.04
CA VAL A 19 -5.23 5.49 -0.30
C VAL A 19 -6.55 6.23 -0.52
N ALA A 20 -7.45 6.23 0.47
CA ALA A 20 -8.71 6.96 0.40
C ALA A 20 -8.49 8.49 0.29
N GLU A 21 -7.49 9.02 0.98
CA GLU A 21 -7.10 10.43 0.85
C GLU A 21 -6.57 10.75 -0.54
N ALA A 22 -5.71 9.89 -1.11
CA ALA A 22 -5.26 10.06 -2.49
C ALA A 22 -6.44 10.04 -3.48
N ALA A 23 -7.40 9.12 -3.31
CA ALA A 23 -8.62 9.06 -4.12
C ALA A 23 -9.41 10.39 -4.07
N ARG A 24 -9.60 10.95 -2.86
CA ARG A 24 -10.25 12.25 -2.66
C ARG A 24 -9.52 13.38 -3.39
N GLN A 25 -8.19 13.42 -3.30
CA GLN A 25 -7.40 14.45 -3.96
C GLN A 25 -7.54 14.39 -5.48
N TYR A 26 -7.53 13.20 -6.08
CA TYR A 26 -7.80 13.01 -7.50
C TYR A 26 -9.21 13.47 -7.89
N ALA A 27 -10.22 13.15 -7.08
CA ALA A 27 -11.60 13.59 -7.32
C ALA A 27 -11.74 15.12 -7.26
N VAL A 28 -11.11 15.78 -6.27
CA VAL A 28 -11.08 17.24 -6.13
C VAL A 28 -10.37 17.89 -7.32
N ALA A 29 -9.23 17.34 -7.76
CA ALA A 29 -8.51 17.84 -8.92
C ALA A 29 -9.37 17.74 -10.20
N ALA A 30 -10.07 16.63 -10.39
CA ALA A 30 -10.98 16.46 -11.52
C ALA A 30 -12.20 17.40 -11.46
N ALA A 31 -12.71 17.70 -10.27
CA ALA A 31 -13.78 18.68 -10.08
C ALA A 31 -13.31 20.07 -10.48
N ARG A 32 -12.15 20.51 -9.98
CA ARG A 32 -11.55 21.82 -10.31
C ARG A 32 -11.29 21.99 -11.80
N LEU A 33 -10.81 20.95 -12.50
CA LEU A 33 -10.66 21.01 -13.96
C LEU A 33 -12.01 21.14 -14.69
N GLY A 34 -13.09 20.65 -14.08
CA GLY A 34 -14.45 20.78 -14.59
C GLY A 34 -15.06 22.16 -14.44
N ASP A 35 -14.60 22.93 -13.46
CA ASP A 35 -15.07 24.28 -13.18
C ASP A 35 -14.42 25.32 -14.11
N ILE A 36 -13.37 24.93 -14.85
CA ILE A 36 -12.72 25.80 -15.82
C ILE A 36 -13.68 26.01 -17.00
N PRO A 37 -14.16 27.25 -17.24
CA PRO A 37 -15.09 27.51 -18.32
C PRO A 37 -14.41 27.29 -19.67
N SER A 38 -15.15 26.67 -20.60
CA SER A 38 -14.69 26.56 -21.98
C SER A 38 -14.46 27.96 -22.56
N PRO A 39 -13.35 28.18 -23.29
CA PRO A 39 -13.11 29.45 -23.93
C PRO A 39 -14.25 29.77 -24.91
N GLY A 40 -15.03 30.80 -24.59
CA GLY A 40 -16.12 31.27 -25.41
C GLY A 40 -15.64 31.95 -26.70
N THR A 41 -16.54 32.08 -27.67
CA THR A 41 -16.30 32.93 -28.85
C THR A 41 -16.24 34.39 -28.43
N ILE A 42 -15.21 35.11 -28.89
CA ILE A 42 -15.08 36.56 -28.68
C ILE A 42 -15.91 37.27 -29.76
N PRO A 43 -17.01 37.96 -29.42
CA PRO A 43 -17.85 38.64 -30.41
C PRO A 43 -17.04 39.69 -31.19
N GLY A 44 -17.24 39.75 -32.51
CA GLY A 44 -16.58 40.73 -33.38
C GLY A 44 -15.14 40.38 -33.80
N TRP A 45 -14.54 39.30 -33.27
CA TRP A 45 -13.22 38.84 -33.72
C TRP A 45 -13.34 37.70 -34.73
N ALA A 46 -13.04 37.99 -36.00
CA ALA A 46 -13.12 37.04 -37.11
C ALA A 46 -11.84 37.01 -37.95
N GLY A 47 -11.70 35.98 -38.78
CA GLY A 47 -10.56 35.79 -39.69
C GLY A 47 -9.64 34.63 -39.31
N ARG A 48 -8.55 34.46 -40.08
CA ARG A 48 -7.63 33.31 -39.95
C ARG A 48 -7.02 33.17 -38.55
N SER A 49 -6.68 34.29 -37.91
CA SER A 49 -6.13 34.28 -36.54
C SER A 49 -7.15 33.84 -35.49
N ALA A 50 -8.41 34.26 -35.63
CA ALA A 50 -9.50 33.82 -34.76
C ALA A 50 -9.76 32.30 -34.92
N GLN A 51 -9.74 31.79 -36.16
CA GLN A 51 -9.84 30.35 -36.43
C GLN A 51 -8.67 29.55 -35.83
N ALA A 52 -7.43 30.03 -35.97
CA ALA A 52 -6.25 29.37 -35.41
C ALA A 52 -6.31 29.30 -33.87
N LEU A 53 -6.76 30.37 -33.21
CA LEU A 53 -6.99 30.36 -31.77
C LEU A 53 -8.10 29.38 -31.39
N ALA A 54 -9.25 29.40 -32.09
CA ALA A 54 -10.35 28.49 -31.82
C ALA A 54 -9.93 27.02 -31.92
N HIS A 55 -9.13 26.66 -32.94
CA HIS A 55 -8.57 25.31 -33.05
C HIS A 55 -7.62 24.96 -31.91
N ARG A 56 -6.74 25.88 -31.49
CA ARG A 56 -5.84 25.65 -30.35
C ARG A 56 -6.62 25.49 -29.04
N ALA A 57 -7.63 26.32 -28.84
CA ALA A 57 -8.53 26.27 -27.70
C ALA A 57 -9.32 24.95 -27.64
N ALA A 58 -9.85 24.49 -28.78
CA ALA A 58 -10.54 23.21 -28.87
C ALA A 58 -9.64 22.02 -28.53
N ARG A 59 -8.39 22.00 -29.02
CA ARG A 59 -7.41 20.96 -28.66
C ARG A 59 -7.06 20.99 -27.18
N ALA A 60 -6.88 22.17 -26.60
CA ALA A 60 -6.61 22.32 -25.17
C ALA A 60 -7.80 21.83 -24.32
N ALA A 61 -9.03 22.19 -24.70
CA ALA A 61 -10.24 21.74 -24.03
C ALA A 61 -10.43 20.21 -24.10
N ALA A 62 -10.11 19.59 -25.24
CA ALA A 62 -10.12 18.14 -25.39
C ALA A 62 -9.07 17.46 -24.49
N GLY A 63 -7.85 18.01 -24.42
CA GLY A 63 -6.80 17.53 -23.52
C GLY A 63 -7.21 17.61 -22.04
N LEU A 64 -7.76 18.75 -21.61
CA LEU A 64 -8.25 18.94 -20.24
C LEU A 64 -9.39 17.99 -19.89
N SER A 65 -10.30 17.74 -20.84
CA SER A 65 -11.40 16.78 -20.67
C SER A 65 -10.86 15.35 -20.50
N ALA A 66 -9.88 14.94 -21.32
CA ALA A 66 -9.22 13.64 -21.18
C ALA A 66 -8.49 13.49 -19.83
N THR A 67 -7.77 14.53 -19.39
CA THR A 67 -7.12 14.55 -18.07
C THR A 67 -8.14 14.45 -16.94
N ARG A 68 -9.26 15.19 -17.02
CA ARG A 68 -10.35 15.13 -16.03
C ARG A 68 -10.93 13.72 -15.91
N GLU A 69 -11.21 13.06 -17.03
CA GLU A 69 -11.72 11.69 -17.03
C GLU A 69 -10.70 10.69 -16.49
N ALA A 70 -9.41 10.85 -16.81
CA ALA A 70 -8.34 10.03 -16.25
C ALA A 70 -8.23 10.18 -14.72
N LEU A 71 -8.30 11.41 -14.19
CA LEU A 71 -8.26 11.65 -12.74
C LEU A 71 -9.49 11.05 -12.03
N ARG A 72 -10.69 11.13 -12.63
CA ARG A 72 -11.89 10.46 -12.10
C ARG A 72 -11.77 8.94 -12.11
N ALA A 73 -11.20 8.39 -13.17
CA ALA A 73 -10.96 6.95 -13.25
C ALA A 73 -9.94 6.50 -12.19
N ALA A 74 -8.86 7.25 -12.01
CA ALA A 74 -7.85 6.98 -10.98
C ALA A 74 -8.45 7.06 -9.56
N ALA A 75 -9.25 8.09 -9.27
CA ALA A 75 -9.94 8.24 -8.00
C ALA A 75 -10.80 7.01 -7.66
N ARG A 76 -11.61 6.54 -8.63
CA ARG A 76 -12.45 5.34 -8.45
C ARG A 76 -11.64 4.08 -8.19
N ILE A 77 -10.56 3.87 -8.96
CA ILE A 77 -9.66 2.71 -8.76
C ILE A 77 -9.07 2.72 -7.34
N LEU A 78 -8.65 3.89 -6.86
CA LEU A 78 -8.05 4.03 -5.53
C LEU A 78 -9.10 3.87 -4.42
N GLU A 79 -10.32 4.36 -4.62
CA GLU A 79 -11.43 4.15 -3.68
C GLU A 79 -11.79 2.66 -3.55
N ASP A 80 -11.91 1.95 -4.67
CA ASP A 80 -12.10 0.49 -4.71
C ASP A 80 -10.96 -0.24 -3.97
N TRP A 81 -9.71 0.20 -4.20
CA TRP A 81 -8.54 -0.37 -3.55
C TRP A 81 -8.53 -0.11 -2.04
N ALA A 82 -8.89 1.09 -1.59
CA ALA A 82 -9.01 1.41 -0.17
C ALA A 82 -10.05 0.52 0.53
N GLY A 83 -11.17 0.23 -0.14
CA GLY A 83 -12.17 -0.74 0.33
C GLY A 83 -11.59 -2.15 0.48
N THR A 84 -10.85 -2.62 -0.52
CA THR A 84 -10.18 -3.92 -0.50
C THR A 84 -9.14 -4.01 0.62
N LEU A 85 -8.30 -2.97 0.78
CA LEU A 85 -7.32 -2.88 1.86
C LEU A 85 -7.95 -2.98 3.23
N LEU A 86 -9.05 -2.24 3.46
CA LEU A 86 -9.76 -2.28 4.73
C LEU A 86 -10.31 -3.69 5.04
N ALA A 87 -10.86 -4.36 4.03
CA ALA A 87 -11.33 -5.74 4.18
C ALA A 87 -10.19 -6.71 4.49
N HIS A 88 -9.06 -6.58 3.80
CA HIS A 88 -7.87 -7.40 4.04
C HIS A 88 -7.29 -7.15 5.43
N ARG A 89 -7.20 -5.89 5.87
CA ARG A 89 -6.70 -5.53 7.20
C ARG A 89 -7.57 -6.13 8.32
N ARG A 90 -8.89 -6.05 8.21
CA ARG A 90 -9.82 -6.70 9.17
C ARG A 90 -9.59 -8.21 9.25
N ARG A 91 -9.35 -8.86 8.09
CA ARG A 91 -9.04 -10.28 8.05
C ARG A 91 -7.68 -10.61 8.68
N ALA A 92 -6.67 -9.76 8.46
CA ALA A 92 -5.37 -9.88 9.09
C ALA A 92 -5.45 -9.77 10.63
N GLU A 93 -6.23 -8.81 11.14
CA GLU A 93 -6.48 -8.62 12.57
C GLU A 93 -7.17 -9.85 13.19
N ASP A 94 -8.13 -10.44 12.48
CA ASP A 94 -8.77 -11.68 12.92
C ASP A 94 -7.79 -12.86 12.99
N LEU A 95 -6.99 -13.04 11.93
CA LEU A 95 -5.95 -14.07 11.86
C LEU A 95 -4.90 -13.88 12.95
N ASP A 96 -4.53 -12.64 13.29
CA ASP A 96 -3.59 -12.35 14.37
C ASP A 96 -4.12 -12.72 15.75
N ARG A 97 -5.39 -12.42 16.04
CA ARG A 97 -6.04 -12.87 17.27
C ARG A 97 -6.10 -14.40 17.34
N ARG A 98 -6.46 -15.06 16.22
CA ARG A 98 -6.50 -16.53 16.11
C ARG A 98 -5.11 -17.14 16.30
N ALA A 99 -4.07 -16.57 15.69
CA ALA A 99 -2.69 -17.05 15.82
C ALA A 99 -2.18 -16.87 17.25
N GLY A 100 -2.46 -15.73 17.88
CA GLY A 100 -2.13 -15.49 19.28
C GLY A 100 -2.80 -16.49 20.23
N ALA A 101 -4.08 -16.81 19.98
CA ALA A 101 -4.80 -17.84 20.73
C ALA A 101 -4.23 -19.25 20.51
N ALA A 102 -3.96 -19.61 19.25
CA ALA A 102 -3.38 -20.91 18.89
C ALA A 102 -1.98 -21.10 19.52
N ARG A 103 -1.12 -20.07 19.50
CA ARG A 103 0.20 -20.11 20.17
C ARG A 103 0.08 -20.37 21.67
N ARG A 104 -0.84 -19.69 22.36
CA ARG A 104 -1.10 -19.94 23.79
C ARG A 104 -1.60 -21.36 24.03
N ALA A 105 -2.47 -21.88 23.16
CA ALA A 105 -2.97 -23.25 23.26
C ALA A 105 -1.86 -24.29 23.03
N VAL A 106 -0.91 -24.04 22.12
CA VAL A 106 0.28 -24.88 21.93
C VAL A 106 1.15 -24.87 23.17
N THR A 107 1.41 -23.71 23.78
CA THR A 107 2.17 -23.62 25.03
C THR A 107 1.50 -24.42 26.15
N ALA A 108 0.20 -24.20 26.40
CA ALA A 108 -0.53 -24.95 27.42
C ALA A 108 -0.52 -26.47 27.15
N ALA A 109 -0.65 -26.90 25.90
CA ALA A 109 -0.58 -28.32 25.54
C ALA A 109 0.83 -28.92 25.71
N ARG A 110 1.90 -28.11 25.63
CA ARG A 110 3.27 -28.55 25.95
C ARG A 110 3.41 -28.76 27.45
N ASP A 111 2.93 -27.81 28.25
CA ASP A 111 2.95 -27.91 29.71
C ASP A 111 2.16 -29.16 30.18
N ASP A 112 1.00 -29.44 29.56
CA ASP A 112 0.22 -30.67 29.80
C ASP A 112 1.01 -31.95 29.49
N VAL A 113 1.81 -31.95 28.42
CA VAL A 113 2.68 -33.09 28.05
C VAL A 113 3.78 -33.25 29.09
N GLU A 114 4.47 -32.18 29.47
CA GLU A 114 5.53 -32.22 30.49
C GLU A 114 5.01 -32.72 31.84
N GLN A 115 3.80 -32.28 32.25
CA GLN A 115 3.14 -32.77 33.44
C GLN A 115 2.80 -34.26 33.33
N ALA A 116 2.21 -34.70 32.21
CA ALA A 116 1.87 -36.11 32.00
C ALA A 116 3.12 -37.00 31.93
N GLU A 117 4.24 -36.51 31.39
CA GLU A 117 5.53 -37.21 31.40
C GLU A 117 6.03 -37.40 32.83
N THR A 118 5.91 -36.36 33.66
CA THR A 118 6.26 -36.42 35.09
C THR A 118 5.37 -37.43 35.82
N GLU A 119 4.06 -37.42 35.60
CA GLU A 119 3.12 -38.36 36.23
C GLU A 119 3.43 -39.82 35.87
N VAL A 120 3.77 -40.11 34.61
CA VAL A 120 4.13 -41.47 34.16
C VAL A 120 5.36 -41.99 34.88
N GLN A 121 6.34 -41.14 35.19
CA GLN A 121 7.55 -41.55 35.94
C GLN A 121 7.22 -42.05 37.35
N PHE A 122 6.24 -41.44 38.01
CA PHE A 122 5.82 -41.83 39.36
C PHE A 122 4.68 -42.86 39.38
N SER A 123 3.96 -43.01 38.27
CA SER A 123 2.80 -43.91 38.16
C SER A 123 2.65 -44.43 36.73
N PRO A 124 3.29 -45.55 36.36
CA PRO A 124 3.28 -46.08 35.00
C PRO A 124 1.88 -46.35 34.41
N GLY A 125 0.87 -46.53 35.26
CA GLY A 125 -0.54 -46.68 34.84
C GLY A 125 -1.14 -45.47 34.13
N THR A 126 -0.49 -44.29 34.19
CA THR A 126 -0.96 -43.06 33.53
C THR A 126 -0.47 -42.91 32.09
N GLN A 127 0.21 -43.92 31.52
CA GLN A 127 0.68 -43.91 30.12
C GLN A 127 -0.38 -43.45 29.09
N PRO A 128 -1.68 -43.83 29.19
CA PRO A 128 -2.71 -43.34 28.28
C PRO A 128 -2.91 -41.82 28.33
N ASN A 129 -2.71 -41.18 29.49
CA ASN A 129 -2.83 -39.73 29.65
C ASN A 129 -1.74 -39.00 28.86
N LEU A 130 -0.50 -39.51 28.90
CA LEU A 130 0.60 -38.97 28.11
C LEU A 130 0.34 -39.09 26.60
N VAL A 131 -0.17 -40.23 26.14
CA VAL A 131 -0.54 -40.41 24.73
C VAL A 131 -1.62 -39.40 24.33
N ALA A 132 -2.64 -39.21 25.16
CA ALA A 132 -3.70 -38.23 24.91
C ALA A 132 -3.17 -36.78 24.93
N ALA A 133 -2.27 -36.42 25.84
CA ALA A 133 -1.65 -35.10 25.91
C ALA A 133 -0.81 -34.81 24.64
N ARG A 134 0.00 -35.77 24.19
CA ARG A 134 0.77 -35.66 22.95
C ARG A 134 -0.12 -35.49 21.73
N ALA A 135 -1.21 -36.26 21.65
CA ALA A 135 -2.19 -36.11 20.57
C ALA A 135 -2.84 -34.71 20.56
N ARG A 136 -3.19 -34.17 21.74
CA ARG A 136 -3.68 -32.79 21.87
C ARG A 136 -2.65 -31.77 21.42
N LEU A 137 -1.38 -31.92 21.80
CA LEU A 137 -0.30 -31.02 21.37
C LEU A 137 -0.18 -30.99 19.84
N VAL A 138 -0.14 -32.14 19.18
CA VAL A 138 -0.10 -32.23 17.71
C VAL A 138 -1.29 -31.51 17.09
N ALA A 139 -2.51 -31.76 17.58
CA ALA A 139 -3.69 -31.07 17.07
C ALA A 139 -3.63 -29.53 17.23
N ARG A 140 -3.06 -29.04 18.34
CA ARG A 140 -2.85 -27.58 18.54
C ARG A 140 -1.80 -27.00 17.61
N GLN A 141 -0.76 -27.77 17.30
CA GLN A 141 0.25 -27.37 16.31
C GLN A 141 -0.37 -27.28 14.91
N ASP A 142 -1.16 -28.28 14.52
CA ASP A 142 -1.87 -28.27 13.23
C ASP A 142 -2.84 -27.08 13.10
N ASP A 143 -3.54 -26.72 14.18
CA ASP A 143 -4.40 -25.55 14.22
C ASP A 143 -3.61 -24.23 14.04
N LEU A 144 -2.45 -24.11 14.68
CA LEU A 144 -1.58 -22.96 14.51
C LEU A 144 -1.06 -22.86 13.07
N ASP A 145 -0.58 -23.98 12.51
CA ASP A 145 -0.05 -24.02 11.15
C ASP A 145 -1.12 -23.68 10.11
N ARG A 146 -2.37 -24.11 10.33
CA ARG A 146 -3.51 -23.71 9.48
C ARG A 146 -3.74 -22.20 9.49
N VAL A 147 -3.71 -21.56 10.66
CA VAL A 147 -3.89 -20.10 10.76
C VAL A 147 -2.74 -19.36 10.06
N LEU A 148 -1.50 -19.84 10.22
CA LEU A 148 -0.35 -19.24 9.54
C LEU A 148 -0.42 -19.41 8.02
N ALA A 149 -0.90 -20.56 7.54
CA ALA A 149 -1.15 -20.77 6.11
C ALA A 149 -2.22 -19.81 5.56
N GLU A 150 -3.36 -19.66 6.26
CA GLU A 150 -4.40 -18.69 5.88
C GLU A 150 -3.87 -17.25 5.81
N ALA A 151 -2.94 -16.88 6.70
CA ALA A 151 -2.30 -15.56 6.68
C ALA A 151 -1.35 -15.37 5.49
N ARG A 152 -0.62 -16.41 5.08
CA ARG A 152 0.20 -16.39 3.86
C ARG A 152 -0.64 -16.35 2.59
N ASP A 153 -1.81 -16.98 2.60
CA ASP A 153 -2.76 -16.90 1.49
C ASP A 153 -3.29 -15.47 1.34
N LEU A 154 -3.60 -14.81 2.47
CA LEU A 154 -4.00 -13.41 2.48
C LEU A 154 -2.91 -12.48 1.93
N GLU A 155 -1.64 -12.68 2.33
CA GLU A 155 -0.49 -11.91 1.81
C GLU A 155 -0.34 -12.04 0.28
N ARG A 156 -0.48 -13.26 -0.24
CA ARG A 156 -0.42 -13.52 -1.68
C ARG A 156 -1.59 -12.87 -2.41
N ALA A 157 -2.80 -12.96 -1.87
CA ALA A 157 -3.99 -12.32 -2.44
C ALA A 157 -3.84 -10.80 -2.46
N HIS A 158 -3.37 -10.21 -1.36
CA HIS A 158 -3.10 -8.79 -1.24
C HIS A 158 -2.10 -8.31 -2.29
N SER A 159 -0.95 -9.00 -2.42
CA SER A 159 0.11 -8.63 -3.37
C SER A 159 -0.34 -8.74 -4.83
N ALA A 160 -1.14 -9.76 -5.15
CA ALA A 160 -1.72 -9.91 -6.49
C ALA A 160 -2.69 -8.78 -6.82
N GLU A 161 -3.53 -8.38 -5.87
CA GLU A 161 -4.50 -7.30 -6.09
C GLU A 161 -3.82 -5.93 -6.18
N ALA A 162 -2.80 -5.67 -5.33
CA ALA A 162 -1.98 -4.46 -5.43
C ALA A 162 -1.31 -4.33 -6.81
N THR A 163 -0.82 -5.45 -7.36
CA THR A 163 -0.23 -5.49 -8.71
C THR A 163 -1.27 -5.13 -9.78
N ARG A 164 -2.48 -5.71 -9.72
CA ARG A 164 -3.58 -5.41 -10.65
C ARG A 164 -4.01 -3.94 -10.57
N VAL A 165 -4.12 -3.38 -9.38
CA VAL A 165 -4.46 -1.97 -9.17
C VAL A 165 -3.39 -1.08 -9.79
N ALA A 166 -2.11 -1.38 -9.57
CA ALA A 166 -1.00 -0.64 -10.17
C ALA A 166 -1.02 -0.72 -11.72
N GLU A 167 -1.32 -1.87 -12.30
CA GLU A 167 -1.48 -2.02 -13.76
C GLU A 167 -2.66 -1.22 -14.31
N ARG A 168 -3.81 -1.24 -13.63
CA ARG A 168 -4.98 -0.42 -14.01
C ARG A 168 -4.66 1.08 -13.98
N LEU A 169 -3.91 1.54 -12.97
CA LEU A 169 -3.47 2.94 -12.89
C LEU A 169 -2.47 3.29 -14.01
N ARG A 170 -1.52 2.40 -14.35
CA ARG A 170 -0.60 2.62 -15.48
C ARG A 170 -1.35 2.73 -16.81
N ALA A 171 -2.34 1.87 -17.04
CA ALA A 171 -3.14 1.88 -18.26
C ALA A 171 -3.89 3.21 -18.47
N LEU A 172 -4.26 3.92 -17.39
CA LEU A 172 -4.84 5.26 -17.49
C LEU A 172 -3.80 6.31 -17.96
N GLY A 173 -2.54 6.14 -17.59
CA GLY A 173 -1.43 7.03 -17.96
C GLY A 173 -0.88 6.82 -19.37
N ASP A 174 -1.20 5.70 -20.01
CA ASP A 174 -0.80 5.40 -21.39
C ASP A 174 -1.79 5.93 -22.44
N GLY A 175 -3.02 6.29 -22.04
CA GLY A 175 -4.05 6.86 -22.92
C GLY A 175 -4.27 8.37 -22.77
N ALA A 176 -3.78 9.00 -21.70
CA ALA A 176 -3.83 10.44 -21.53
C ALA A 176 -2.59 11.09 -22.17
N PRO A 177 -2.70 12.30 -22.78
CA PRO A 177 -1.52 13.09 -23.08
C PRO A 177 -0.81 13.30 -21.75
N ARG A 178 0.33 12.63 -21.57
CA ARG A 178 1.18 12.86 -20.41
C ARG A 178 1.53 14.35 -20.48
N PRO A 179 1.21 15.17 -19.45
CA PRO A 179 1.89 16.45 -19.34
C PRO A 179 3.38 16.15 -19.44
N ASP A 180 4.09 16.98 -20.19
CA ASP A 180 5.53 16.82 -20.38
C ASP A 180 6.21 16.58 -19.03
N ALA A 181 7.35 15.87 -19.05
CA ALA A 181 8.03 15.43 -17.83
C ALA A 181 8.28 16.55 -16.80
N SER A 182 8.24 17.82 -17.21
CA SER A 182 8.29 19.00 -16.33
C SER A 182 7.08 19.13 -15.39
N GLY A 183 5.87 18.75 -15.81
CA GLY A 183 4.65 18.79 -15.00
C GLY A 183 4.52 17.64 -14.01
N PHE A 184 4.98 16.44 -14.38
CA PHE A 184 5.00 15.27 -13.47
C PHE A 184 6.18 15.34 -12.50
N ALA A 185 7.35 15.83 -12.94
CA ALA A 185 8.43 16.19 -12.03
C ALA A 185 8.02 17.28 -11.05
N GLY A 186 7.11 18.20 -11.43
CA GLY A 186 6.50 19.17 -10.51
C GLY A 186 5.58 18.51 -9.48
N LEU A 187 4.83 17.47 -9.82
CA LEU A 187 3.93 16.75 -8.89
C LEU A 187 4.68 15.75 -8.00
N SER A 188 5.68 15.04 -8.53
CA SER A 188 6.60 14.24 -7.74
C SER A 188 7.51 15.13 -6.89
N SER A 189 7.94 16.29 -7.40
CA SER A 189 8.61 17.32 -6.59
C SER A 189 7.69 17.85 -5.51
N HIS A 190 6.38 18.02 -5.71
CA HIS A 190 5.46 18.39 -4.62
C HIS A 190 5.28 17.25 -3.60
N LEU A 191 5.21 15.98 -4.01
CA LEU A 191 5.11 14.83 -3.10
C LEU A 191 6.43 14.53 -2.36
N GLU A 192 7.57 14.68 -3.03
CA GLU A 192 8.90 14.67 -2.44
C GLU A 192 9.12 15.91 -1.57
N THR A 193 8.53 17.07 -1.90
CA THR A 193 8.49 18.27 -1.05
C THR A 193 7.64 18.03 0.19
N PHE A 194 6.54 17.27 0.14
CA PHE A 194 5.83 16.87 1.36
C PHE A 194 6.60 15.86 2.21
N SER A 195 7.43 15.00 1.60
CA SER A 195 8.33 14.09 2.33
C SER A 195 9.65 14.76 2.79
N ALA A 196 10.05 15.88 2.18
CA ALA A 196 11.25 16.66 2.50
C ALA A 196 10.95 17.85 3.42
N VAL A 197 9.72 18.40 3.44
CA VAL A 197 9.26 19.38 4.44
C VAL A 197 9.20 18.77 5.84
N GLY A 198 9.03 17.45 5.94
CA GLY A 198 9.23 16.70 7.20
C GLY A 198 10.72 16.55 7.63
N ARG A 199 11.69 16.80 6.74
CA ARG A 199 13.13 16.73 7.05
C ARG A 199 13.84 18.09 7.05
N GLU A 200 13.33 19.11 6.36
CA GLU A 200 13.94 20.45 6.31
C GLU A 200 13.42 21.44 7.36
N LEU A 201 12.23 21.24 7.96
CA LEU A 201 11.82 22.00 9.15
C LEU A 201 12.69 21.70 10.40
N GLY A 202 13.61 20.74 10.31
CA GLY A 202 14.61 20.44 11.35
C GLY A 202 16.00 21.05 11.15
N VAL A 203 16.39 21.52 9.96
CA VAL A 203 17.82 21.85 9.70
C VAL A 203 18.10 23.19 9.01
N THR A 204 17.11 23.96 8.55
CA THR A 204 17.35 25.33 8.02
C THR A 204 16.96 26.47 8.98
N VAL A 205 16.93 26.19 10.29
CA VAL A 205 16.97 27.20 11.39
C VAL A 205 18.37 27.36 12.02
N ALA A 206 19.40 26.59 11.61
CA ALA A 206 20.76 26.76 12.14
C ALA A 206 21.82 26.84 11.02
N LYS A 207 22.31 28.05 10.76
CA LYS A 207 23.50 28.32 9.93
C LYS A 207 24.78 27.80 10.62
N THR A 208 25.41 26.73 10.13
CA THR A 208 26.89 26.50 10.05
C THR A 208 27.23 25.16 9.37
N PRO A 209 28.42 24.99 8.75
CA PRO A 209 28.75 23.82 7.91
C PRO A 209 29.40 22.68 8.72
N VAL A 210 28.99 21.42 8.48
CA VAL A 210 29.71 20.22 8.97
C VAL A 210 29.73 19.11 7.90
N VAL A 211 30.91 18.48 7.81
CA VAL A 211 31.46 17.47 6.88
C VAL A 211 30.61 16.17 6.77
N PRO A 212 30.61 15.46 5.62
CA PRO A 212 29.71 14.35 5.36
C PRO A 212 30.11 13.07 6.10
N VAL A 213 29.10 12.35 6.63
CA VAL A 213 29.23 10.97 7.12
C VAL A 213 28.56 10.04 6.11
N THR A 214 29.38 9.18 5.50
CA THR A 214 28.98 8.17 4.52
C THR A 214 28.22 7.02 5.19
N PRO A 215 26.98 6.67 4.79
CA PRO A 215 26.34 5.42 5.18
C PRO A 215 26.71 4.25 4.26
N PRO A 216 26.57 2.99 4.73
CA PRO A 216 27.26 1.81 4.18
C PRO A 216 26.70 1.31 2.83
N PRO A 217 27.54 0.63 2.04
CA PRO A 217 27.23 0.24 0.67
C PRO A 217 26.27 -0.95 0.65
N GLY A 218 25.04 -0.74 0.19
CA GLY A 218 24.12 -1.85 -0.06
C GLY A 218 22.76 -1.41 -0.59
N ALA A 219 22.13 -0.41 0.04
CA ALA A 219 20.77 -0.01 -0.33
C ALA A 219 20.71 0.88 -1.59
N VAL A 220 21.76 1.65 -1.88
CA VAL A 220 21.79 2.56 -3.04
C VAL A 220 22.20 1.83 -4.33
N GLY A 221 22.97 0.73 -4.21
CA GLY A 221 23.44 -0.04 -5.37
C GLY A 221 22.31 -0.79 -6.10
N ALA A 222 21.31 -1.28 -5.36
CA ALA A 222 20.18 -2.00 -5.94
C ALA A 222 19.22 -1.09 -6.73
N PHE A 223 19.07 0.17 -6.33
CA PHE A 223 18.19 1.13 -7.01
C PHE A 223 18.89 1.80 -8.21
N ALA A 224 20.20 2.06 -8.13
CA ALA A 224 20.97 2.59 -9.25
C ALA A 224 21.15 1.57 -10.38
N ALA A 225 21.31 0.28 -10.07
CA ALA A 225 21.41 -0.79 -11.08
C ALA A 225 20.07 -1.00 -11.84
N ALA A 226 18.93 -0.68 -11.23
CA ALA A 226 17.62 -0.78 -11.88
C ALA A 226 17.30 0.40 -12.83
N LEU A 227 18.00 1.54 -12.68
CA LEU A 227 17.79 2.75 -13.48
C LEU A 227 18.92 3.04 -14.48
N GLY A 228 20.02 2.29 -14.41
CA GLY A 228 21.20 2.44 -15.27
C GLY A 228 21.66 1.13 -15.89
N GLY A 229 20.84 0.53 -16.74
CA GLY A 229 21.24 -0.61 -17.58
C GLY A 229 20.69 -0.47 -18.99
N ARG A 230 21.56 -0.03 -19.91
CA ARG A 230 21.47 -0.42 -21.33
C ARG A 230 22.21 -1.75 -21.48
#